data_AF-A0A7C4G0I4-F1
#
_entry.id   AF-A0A7C4G0I4-F1
#
_cell.length_a   1.000
_cell.length_b   1.000
_cell.length_c   1.000
_cell.angle_alpha   90.00
_cell.angle_beta   90.00
_cell.angle_gamma   90.00
#
_symmetry.space_group_name_H-M   'P 1'
#
loop_
_entity.id
_entity.type
_entity.pdbx_description
1 polymer ?
#
loop_
_entity_poly.entity_id
_entity_poly.type
_entity_poly.pdbx_seq_one_letter_code
_entity_poly.pdbx_strand_id
1 'polypeptide(L)'
;MPRRAATLAAAMMAGIRRAAGRRYRRTCPALHSKVCPGVKPLLRSLRAAGVLTGLVTGNFQAIGWRKLKRAGLDIHFRYGAFAGDGATRGALARRAIAEARRRGWIAPEAPVTLIGDHTNDILAARQAGARSVAVATGVVSLDELARLEPDILIPDLRSLEAGQLLSRNGSTNPLGQAG
;
A
#
# COMPACT_ATOMS: atom_id res chain seq x y z
N MET A 1 -22.23 -12.69 -29.90
CA MET A 1 -22.90 -11.76 -28.94
C MET A 1 -22.10 -11.36 -27.69
N PRO A 2 -21.30 -12.22 -27.00
CA PRO A 2 -20.68 -11.86 -25.70
C PRO A 2 -19.59 -10.77 -25.77
N ARG A 3 -18.87 -10.65 -26.90
CA ARG A 3 -17.82 -9.62 -27.08
C ARG A 3 -18.36 -8.19 -27.06
N ARG A 4 -19.58 -7.93 -27.56
CA ARG A 4 -20.16 -6.59 -27.61
C ARG A 4 -20.56 -6.09 -26.22
N ALA A 5 -21.15 -6.96 -25.39
CA ALA A 5 -21.51 -6.64 -24.00
C ALA A 5 -20.26 -6.39 -23.14
N ALA A 6 -19.21 -7.19 -23.30
CA ALA A 6 -17.94 -6.99 -22.61
C ALA A 6 -17.27 -5.66 -22.99
N THR A 7 -17.28 -5.28 -24.28
CA THR A 7 -16.77 -3.98 -24.74
C THR A 7 -17.57 -2.81 -24.17
N LEU A 8 -18.89 -2.92 -24.11
CA LEU A 8 -19.75 -1.89 -23.53
C LEU A 8 -19.49 -1.72 -22.03
N ALA A 9 -19.40 -2.83 -21.29
CA ALA A 9 -19.07 -2.81 -19.86
C ALA A 9 -17.69 -2.18 -19.61
N ALA A 10 -16.67 -2.51 -20.41
CA ALA A 10 -15.35 -1.92 -20.30
C ALA A 10 -15.35 -0.41 -20.57
N ALA A 11 -16.07 0.04 -21.60
CA ALA A 11 -16.22 1.45 -21.92
C ALA A 11 -16.94 2.22 -20.81
N MET A 12 -18.02 1.64 -20.25
CA MET A 12 -18.76 2.22 -19.13
C MET A 12 -17.88 2.35 -17.88
N MET A 13 -17.13 1.30 -17.53
CA MET A 13 -16.18 1.33 -16.41
C MET A 13 -15.06 2.36 -16.64
N ALA A 14 -14.59 2.55 -17.87
CA ALA A 14 -13.67 3.63 -18.20
C ALA A 14 -14.31 5.02 -17.99
N GLY A 15 -15.58 5.18 -18.37
CA GLY A 15 -16.38 6.38 -18.10
C GLY A 15 -16.51 6.69 -16.61
N ILE A 16 -16.91 5.70 -15.80
CA ILE A 16 -17.06 5.81 -14.34
C ILE A 16 -15.73 6.20 -13.70
N ARG A 17 -14.62 5.53 -14.04
CA ARG A 17 -13.30 5.85 -13.52
C ARG A 17 -12.90 7.30 -13.80
N ARG A 18 -13.13 7.78 -15.04
CA ARG A 18 -12.84 9.17 -15.41
C ARG A 18 -13.71 10.15 -14.64
N ALA A 19 -15.01 9.89 -14.54
CA ALA A 19 -15.95 10.76 -13.82
C ALA A 19 -15.61 10.85 -12.32
N ALA A 20 -15.37 9.70 -11.67
CA ALA A 20 -14.97 9.62 -10.27
C ALA A 20 -13.64 10.36 -10.01
N GLY A 21 -12.64 10.16 -10.87
CA GLY A 21 -11.36 10.87 -10.78
C GLY A 21 -11.51 12.40 -10.93
N ARG A 22 -12.31 12.86 -11.89
CA ARG A 22 -12.61 14.30 -12.06
C ARG A 22 -13.32 14.89 -10.85
N ARG A 23 -14.35 14.22 -10.33
CA ARG A 23 -15.08 14.69 -9.16
C ARG A 23 -14.18 14.75 -7.93
N TYR A 24 -13.47 13.65 -7.64
CA TYR A 24 -12.59 13.60 -6.48
C TYR A 24 -11.47 14.64 -6.56
N ARG A 25 -10.92 14.93 -7.75
CA ARG A 25 -9.90 15.99 -7.90
C ARG A 25 -10.40 17.37 -7.41
N ARG A 26 -11.67 17.68 -7.66
CA ARG A 26 -12.32 18.94 -7.26
C ARG A 26 -12.69 18.96 -5.78
N THR A 27 -13.07 17.80 -5.22
CA THR A 27 -13.62 17.72 -3.86
C THR A 27 -12.62 17.17 -2.82
N CYS A 28 -11.42 16.76 -3.22
CA CYS A 28 -10.46 16.14 -2.31
C CYS A 28 -10.02 17.15 -1.23
N PRO A 29 -10.26 16.83 0.06
CA PRO A 29 -9.89 17.71 1.16
C PRO A 29 -8.36 17.82 1.28
N ALA A 30 -7.90 18.72 2.13
CA ALA A 30 -6.50 18.73 2.52
C ALA A 30 -6.24 17.50 3.41
N LEU A 31 -5.18 16.74 3.13
CA LEU A 31 -4.89 15.49 3.82
C LEU A 31 -3.56 15.53 4.58
N HIS A 32 -2.87 16.67 4.61
CA HIS A 32 -1.55 16.81 5.24
C HIS A 32 -1.53 16.48 6.74
N SER A 33 -2.68 16.61 7.43
CA SER A 33 -2.91 16.25 8.83
C SER A 33 -3.58 14.89 9.03
N LYS A 34 -3.91 14.19 7.92
CA LYS A 34 -4.57 12.88 7.91
C LYS A 34 -3.61 11.78 7.49
N VAL A 35 -2.36 11.90 7.93
CA VAL A 35 -1.29 10.93 7.65
C VAL A 35 -0.96 10.14 8.91
N CYS A 36 -0.60 8.87 8.75
CA CYS A 36 -0.15 8.03 9.86
C CYS A 36 1.06 8.69 10.56
N PRO A 37 1.05 8.82 11.91
CA PRO A 37 2.20 9.33 12.65
C PRO A 37 3.47 8.57 12.28
N GLY A 38 4.58 9.28 12.06
CA GLY A 38 5.85 8.69 11.65
C GLY A 38 6.01 8.42 10.14
N VAL A 39 4.96 8.54 9.31
CA VAL A 39 5.07 8.19 7.88
C VAL A 39 6.06 9.08 7.12
N LYS A 40 6.08 10.39 7.39
CA LYS A 40 6.97 11.34 6.70
C LYS A 40 8.45 11.06 6.97
N PRO A 41 8.94 10.95 8.23
CA PRO A 41 10.32 10.60 8.49
C PRO A 41 10.69 9.22 7.93
N LEU A 42 9.81 8.22 8.05
CA LEU A 42 10.05 6.89 7.48
C LEU A 42 10.24 6.94 5.96
N LEU A 43 9.33 7.59 5.22
CA LEU A 43 9.43 7.70 3.77
C LEU A 43 10.66 8.51 3.31
N ARG A 44 11.11 9.49 4.11
CA ARG A 44 12.38 10.19 3.84
C ARG A 44 13.58 9.26 4.03
N SER A 45 13.59 8.48 5.11
CA SER A 45 14.65 7.50 5.40
C SER A 45 14.74 6.43 4.30
N LEU A 46 13.60 5.85 3.91
CA LEU A 46 13.51 4.87 2.81
C LEU A 46 14.04 5.44 1.49
N ARG A 47 13.67 6.69 1.15
CA ARG A 47 14.16 7.36 -0.05
C ARG A 47 15.67 7.60 0.01
N ALA A 48 16.19 8.03 1.16
CA ALA A 48 17.63 8.25 1.36
C ALA A 48 18.44 6.95 1.23
N ALA A 49 17.88 5.82 1.67
CA ALA A 49 18.45 4.48 1.51
C ALA A 49 18.23 3.87 0.12
N GLY A 50 17.65 4.60 -0.84
CA GLY A 50 17.42 4.11 -2.20
C GLY A 50 16.32 3.05 -2.32
N VAL A 51 15.44 2.90 -1.32
CA VAL A 51 14.38 1.90 -1.31
C VAL A 51 13.27 2.30 -2.28
N LEU A 52 12.93 1.38 -3.20
CA LEU A 52 11.79 1.57 -4.10
C LEU A 52 10.48 1.51 -3.30
N THR A 53 9.70 2.59 -3.37
CA THR A 53 8.36 2.64 -2.76
C THR A 53 7.27 2.71 -3.82
N GLY A 54 6.27 1.84 -3.71
CA GLY A 54 5.09 1.76 -4.58
C GLY A 54 3.79 1.82 -3.79
N LEU A 55 2.73 2.32 -4.41
CA LEU A 55 1.40 2.42 -3.79
C LEU A 55 0.51 1.25 -4.23
N VAL A 56 -0.03 0.49 -3.29
CA VAL A 56 -1.07 -0.51 -3.56
C VAL A 56 -2.38 -0.06 -2.92
N THR A 57 -3.42 0.18 -3.72
CA THR A 57 -4.66 0.74 -3.17
C THR A 57 -5.92 0.30 -3.92
N GLY A 58 -7.02 0.13 -3.18
CA GLY A 58 -8.35 -0.07 -3.73
C GLY A 58 -9.00 1.21 -4.32
N ASN A 59 -8.27 2.32 -4.42
CA ASN A 59 -8.74 3.51 -5.12
C ASN A 59 -8.38 3.43 -6.62
N PHE A 60 -9.18 4.07 -7.48
CA PHE A 60 -8.75 4.30 -8.86
C PHE A 60 -7.49 5.17 -8.90
N GLN A 61 -6.64 4.96 -9.91
CA GLN A 61 -5.33 5.61 -10.04
C GLN A 61 -5.35 7.12 -9.82
N ALA A 62 -6.24 7.84 -10.52
CA ALA A 62 -6.37 9.29 -10.38
C ALA A 62 -6.73 9.74 -8.95
N ILE A 63 -7.49 8.93 -8.22
CA ILE A 63 -7.88 9.20 -6.83
C ILE A 63 -6.71 8.91 -5.89
N GLY A 64 -6.04 7.76 -6.05
CA GLY A 64 -4.88 7.38 -5.24
C GLY A 64 -3.76 8.43 -5.29
N TRP A 65 -3.33 8.82 -6.49
CA TRP A 65 -2.31 9.86 -6.64
C TRP A 65 -2.76 11.21 -6.12
N ARG A 66 -4.05 11.58 -6.31
CA ARG A 66 -4.58 12.82 -5.75
C ARG A 66 -4.53 12.84 -4.22
N LYS A 67 -4.85 11.73 -3.57
CA LYS A 67 -4.75 11.59 -2.10
C LYS A 67 -3.31 11.77 -1.63
N LEU A 68 -2.34 11.07 -2.24
CA LEU A 68 -0.92 11.23 -1.90
C LEU A 68 -0.44 12.68 -2.05
N LYS A 69 -0.79 13.34 -3.17
CA LYS A 69 -0.44 14.75 -3.40
C LYS A 69 -1.05 15.69 -2.36
N ARG A 70 -2.30 15.44 -1.94
CA ARG A 70 -2.97 16.24 -0.89
C ARG A 70 -2.46 15.96 0.51
N ALA A 71 -1.82 14.80 0.72
CA ALA A 71 -1.10 14.45 1.93
C ALA A 71 0.35 14.96 1.94
N GLY A 72 0.88 15.39 0.78
CA GLY A 72 2.28 15.80 0.61
C GLY A 72 3.25 14.62 0.64
N LEU A 73 2.81 13.45 0.18
CA LEU A 73 3.59 12.20 0.22
C LEU A 73 3.95 11.66 -1.17
N ASP A 74 3.39 12.22 -2.24
CA ASP A 74 3.51 11.70 -3.62
C ASP A 74 4.95 11.58 -4.10
N ILE A 75 5.83 12.50 -3.69
CA ILE A 75 7.25 12.51 -4.06
C ILE A 75 8.02 11.26 -3.62
N HIS A 76 7.49 10.48 -2.68
CA HIS A 76 8.13 9.27 -2.17
C HIS A 76 7.74 8.02 -2.96
N PHE A 77 6.68 8.07 -3.77
CA PHE A 77 6.14 6.90 -4.47
C PHE A 77 6.46 6.98 -5.96
N ARG A 78 7.13 5.96 -6.50
CA ARG A 78 7.52 5.92 -7.91
C ARG A 78 6.41 5.39 -8.82
N TYR A 79 5.59 4.47 -8.30
CA TYR A 79 4.60 3.73 -9.07
C TYR A 79 3.49 3.16 -8.17
N GLY A 80 2.53 2.44 -8.74
CA GLY A 80 1.51 1.75 -7.95
C GLY A 80 0.58 0.84 -8.74
N ALA A 81 -0.21 0.06 -8.01
CA ALA A 81 -1.31 -0.77 -8.52
C ALA A 81 -2.64 -0.34 -7.89
N PHE A 82 -3.66 -0.16 -8.73
CA PHE A 82 -4.89 0.55 -8.38
C PHE A 82 -6.14 -0.27 -8.65
N ALA A 83 -7.29 0.18 -8.15
CA ALA A 83 -8.56 -0.44 -8.51
C ALA A 83 -8.74 -0.46 -10.05
N GLY A 84 -9.03 -1.65 -10.58
CA GLY A 84 -9.07 -1.93 -12.02
C GLY A 84 -7.81 -2.61 -12.57
N ASP A 85 -6.73 -2.68 -11.79
CA ASP A 85 -5.53 -3.44 -12.16
C ASP A 85 -5.56 -4.90 -11.68
N GLY A 86 -6.52 -5.25 -10.82
CA GLY A 86 -6.69 -6.58 -10.26
C GLY A 86 -7.97 -6.66 -9.44
N ALA A 87 -8.45 -7.89 -9.22
CA ALA A 87 -9.71 -8.16 -8.53
C ALA A 87 -9.61 -8.08 -7.00
N THR A 88 -8.42 -8.34 -6.43
CA THR A 88 -8.20 -8.39 -4.98
C THR A 88 -6.96 -7.59 -4.58
N ARG A 89 -6.84 -7.25 -3.29
CA ARG A 89 -5.66 -6.54 -2.77
C ARG A 89 -4.37 -7.34 -3.00
N GLY A 90 -4.41 -8.67 -2.83
CA GLY A 90 -3.28 -9.55 -3.13
C GLY A 90 -2.92 -9.57 -4.62
N ALA A 91 -3.92 -9.52 -5.52
CA ALA A 91 -3.65 -9.40 -6.96
C ALA A 91 -2.95 -8.07 -7.31
N LEU A 92 -3.37 -6.96 -6.69
CA LEU A 92 -2.70 -5.67 -6.86
C LEU A 92 -1.27 -5.70 -6.33
N ALA A 93 -1.03 -6.27 -5.14
CA ALA A 93 0.31 -6.41 -4.57
C ALA A 93 1.24 -7.24 -5.46
N ARG A 94 0.80 -8.43 -5.90
CA ARG A 94 1.57 -9.26 -6.84
C ARG A 94 1.89 -8.53 -8.13
N ARG A 95 0.93 -7.78 -8.69
CA ARG A 95 1.14 -7.01 -9.92
C ARG A 95 2.17 -5.90 -9.73
N ALA A 96 2.12 -5.18 -8.60
CA ALA A 96 3.11 -4.15 -8.29
C ALA A 96 4.52 -4.73 -8.12
N ILE A 97 4.65 -5.88 -7.46
CA ILE A 97 5.94 -6.57 -7.29
C ILE A 97 6.48 -7.07 -8.63
N ALA A 98 5.63 -7.73 -9.42
CA ALA A 98 6.00 -8.23 -10.75
C ALA A 98 6.42 -7.09 -11.68
N GLU A 99 5.73 -5.94 -11.64
CA GLU A 99 6.12 -4.78 -12.44
C GLU A 99 7.49 -4.24 -12.04
N ALA A 100 7.76 -4.09 -10.74
CA ALA A 100 9.05 -3.59 -10.27
C ALA A 100 10.22 -4.50 -10.68
N ARG A 101 10.05 -5.83 -10.55
CA ARG A 101 11.03 -6.83 -10.99
C ARG A 101 11.23 -6.79 -12.50
N ARG A 102 10.13 -6.82 -13.28
CA ARG A 102 10.19 -6.79 -14.75
C ARG A 102 10.88 -5.53 -15.29
N ARG A 103 10.72 -4.38 -14.62
CA ARG A 103 11.38 -3.13 -15.01
C ARG A 103 12.82 -3.00 -14.49
N GLY A 104 13.34 -4.00 -13.77
CA GLY A 104 14.67 -3.98 -13.18
C GLY A 104 14.84 -2.93 -12.08
N TRP A 105 13.74 -2.49 -11.45
CA TRP A 105 13.83 -1.50 -10.36
C TRP A 105 14.21 -2.13 -9.03
N ILE A 106 13.99 -3.43 -8.87
CA ILE A 106 14.45 -4.26 -7.77
C ILE A 106 14.94 -5.61 -8.33
N ALA A 107 15.88 -6.24 -7.63
CA ALA A 107 16.32 -7.59 -7.96
C ALA A 107 15.20 -8.63 -7.78
N PRO A 108 15.22 -9.77 -8.49
CA PRO A 108 14.23 -10.83 -8.33
C PRO A 108 14.05 -11.29 -6.87
N GLU A 109 15.15 -11.42 -6.14
CA GLU A 109 15.24 -11.88 -4.75
C GLU A 109 15.15 -10.76 -3.71
N ALA A 110 15.03 -9.50 -4.15
CA ALA A 110 14.91 -8.36 -3.25
C ALA A 110 13.74 -8.56 -2.26
N PRO A 111 13.94 -8.33 -0.96
CA PRO A 111 12.87 -8.41 0.01
C PRO A 111 11.80 -7.35 -0.29
N VAL A 112 10.54 -7.73 -0.11
CA VAL A 112 9.40 -6.84 -0.28
C VAL A 112 8.61 -6.85 1.01
N THR A 113 8.27 -5.65 1.48
CA THR A 113 7.43 -5.44 2.65
C THR A 113 6.19 -4.66 2.26
N LEU A 114 5.02 -5.16 2.66
CA LEU A 114 3.73 -4.50 2.48
C LEU A 114 3.26 -3.95 3.83
N ILE A 115 3.03 -2.64 3.87
CA ILE A 115 2.61 -1.91 5.07
C ILE A 115 1.16 -1.47 4.88
N GLY A 116 0.29 -1.77 5.84
CA GLY A 116 -1.12 -1.39 5.79
C GLY A 116 -1.81 -1.40 7.16
N ASP A 117 -3.02 -0.88 7.20
CA ASP A 117 -3.82 -0.68 8.42
C ASP A 117 -5.11 -1.53 8.42
N HIS A 118 -5.22 -2.46 7.48
CA HIS A 118 -6.37 -3.36 7.35
C HIS A 118 -5.92 -4.83 7.29
N THR A 119 -6.75 -5.74 7.81
CA THR A 119 -6.61 -7.19 7.62
C THR A 119 -6.33 -7.61 6.17
N ASN A 120 -6.94 -6.91 5.19
CA ASN A 120 -6.73 -7.17 3.77
C ASN A 120 -5.29 -6.90 3.30
N ASP A 121 -4.55 -6.02 3.97
CA ASP A 121 -3.15 -5.76 3.64
C ASP A 121 -2.26 -6.89 4.17
N ILE A 122 -2.54 -7.43 5.36
CA ILE A 122 -1.84 -8.62 5.90
C ILE A 122 -2.05 -9.82 4.97
N LEU A 123 -3.29 -10.09 4.60
CA LEU A 123 -3.62 -11.19 3.67
C LEU A 123 -2.99 -10.97 2.30
N ALA A 124 -2.96 -9.73 1.80
CA ALA A 124 -2.33 -9.41 0.53
C ALA A 124 -0.81 -9.61 0.54
N ALA A 125 -0.14 -9.25 1.64
CA ALA A 125 1.29 -9.46 1.83
C ALA A 125 1.62 -10.96 1.73
N ARG A 126 0.91 -11.79 2.50
CA ARG A 126 1.04 -13.26 2.49
C ARG A 126 0.82 -13.85 1.10
N GLN A 127 -0.29 -13.47 0.45
CA GLN A 127 -0.61 -13.90 -0.92
C GLN A 127 0.40 -13.45 -1.98
N ALA A 128 1.22 -12.44 -1.68
CA ALA A 128 2.24 -11.91 -2.57
C ALA A 128 3.65 -12.38 -2.21
N GLY A 129 3.82 -13.20 -1.16
CA GLY A 129 5.12 -13.62 -0.66
C GLY A 129 5.95 -12.45 -0.11
N ALA A 130 5.29 -11.43 0.42
CA ALA A 130 5.89 -10.24 1.00
C ALA A 130 5.75 -10.27 2.53
N ARG A 131 6.70 -9.63 3.22
CA ARG A 131 6.60 -9.39 4.66
C ARG A 131 5.41 -8.46 4.94
N SER A 132 4.67 -8.76 5.99
CA SER A 132 3.49 -8.02 6.43
C SER A 132 3.82 -7.10 7.62
N VAL A 133 3.51 -5.82 7.48
CA VAL A 133 3.58 -4.85 8.58
C VAL A 133 2.20 -4.24 8.77
N ALA A 134 1.58 -4.55 9.89
CA ALA A 134 0.28 -4.03 10.27
C ALA A 134 0.44 -2.81 11.19
N VAL A 135 -0.29 -1.74 10.87
CA VAL A 135 -0.24 -0.47 11.59
C VAL A 135 -1.63 -0.13 12.13
N ALA A 136 -1.78 -0.05 13.45
CA ALA A 136 -3.09 0.13 14.10
C ALA A 136 -3.59 1.60 14.11
N THR A 137 -3.45 2.30 12.98
CA THR A 137 -3.97 3.67 12.78
C THR A 137 -5.26 3.74 11.97
N GLY A 138 -5.73 2.58 11.48
CA GLY A 138 -6.90 2.45 10.62
C GLY A 138 -8.21 2.26 11.39
N VAL A 139 -9.21 1.73 10.69
CA VAL A 139 -10.53 1.40 11.28
C VAL A 139 -10.57 0.01 11.90
N VAL A 140 -9.59 -0.84 11.59
CA VAL A 140 -9.48 -2.20 12.12
C VAL A 140 -8.74 -2.14 13.45
N SER A 141 -9.28 -2.82 14.48
CA SER A 141 -8.67 -2.82 15.82
C SER A 141 -7.32 -3.56 15.84
N LEU A 142 -6.49 -3.22 16.84
CA LEU A 142 -5.21 -3.90 17.05
C LEU A 142 -5.39 -5.41 17.25
N ASP A 143 -6.42 -5.84 17.98
CA ASP A 143 -6.71 -7.25 18.21
C ASP A 143 -7.13 -7.99 16.94
N GLU A 144 -7.91 -7.34 16.07
CA GLU A 144 -8.26 -7.89 14.76
C GLU A 144 -7.03 -8.06 13.84
N LEU A 145 -6.10 -7.10 13.88
CA LEU A 145 -4.84 -7.22 13.15
C LEU A 145 -3.96 -8.33 13.75
N ALA A 146 -3.88 -8.41 15.08
CA ALA A 146 -3.07 -9.40 15.80
C ALA A 146 -3.53 -10.84 15.54
N ARG A 147 -4.84 -11.08 15.40
CA ARG A 147 -5.40 -12.41 15.02
C ARG A 147 -4.89 -12.94 13.68
N LEU A 148 -4.38 -12.06 12.82
CA LEU A 148 -3.77 -12.43 11.56
C LEU A 148 -2.25 -12.52 11.63
N GLU A 149 -1.63 -12.49 12.82
CA GLU A 149 -0.20 -12.74 13.04
C GLU A 149 0.70 -12.09 11.96
N PRO A 150 0.68 -10.75 11.82
CA PRO A 150 1.57 -10.06 10.91
C PRO A 150 3.02 -10.14 11.41
N ASP A 151 3.99 -10.04 10.51
CA ASP A 151 5.42 -10.13 10.86
C ASP A 151 5.86 -8.98 11.78
N ILE A 152 5.22 -7.81 11.65
CA ILE A 152 5.32 -6.69 12.58
C ILE A 152 3.91 -6.14 12.82
N LEU A 153 3.57 -5.91 14.09
CA LEU A 153 2.39 -5.15 14.53
C LEU A 153 2.83 -3.97 15.38
N ILE A 154 2.43 -2.76 14.99
CA ILE A 154 2.80 -1.51 15.66
C ILE A 154 1.61 -0.53 15.71
N PRO A 155 1.53 0.34 16.73
CA PRO A 155 0.44 1.30 16.86
C PRO A 155 0.49 2.41 15.79
N ASP A 156 1.69 2.82 15.38
CA ASP A 156 1.96 3.75 14.29
C ASP A 156 3.40 3.59 13.79
N LEU A 157 3.87 4.46 12.90
CA LEU A 157 5.17 4.33 12.25
C LEU A 157 6.30 5.08 12.97
N ARG A 158 6.09 5.67 14.15
CA ARG A 158 7.12 6.48 14.85
C ARG A 158 8.32 5.66 15.30
N SER A 159 8.10 4.40 15.65
CA SER A 159 9.15 3.49 16.12
C SER A 159 9.69 2.57 15.02
N LEU A 160 9.21 2.69 13.78
CA LEU A 160 9.61 1.82 12.69
C LEU A 160 10.78 2.43 11.92
N GLU A 161 11.87 1.69 11.84
CA GLU A 161 13.07 2.10 11.12
C GLU A 161 13.15 1.42 9.74
N ALA A 162 13.79 2.11 8.79
CA ALA A 162 13.99 1.57 7.44
C ALA A 162 14.74 0.23 7.45
N GLY A 163 15.73 0.05 8.33
CA GLY A 163 16.49 -1.19 8.45
C GLY A 163 15.63 -2.41 8.80
N GLN A 164 14.61 -2.22 9.65
CA GLN A 164 13.68 -3.29 10.03
C GLN A 164 12.82 -3.77 8.86
N LEU A 165 12.59 -2.92 7.85
CA LEU A 165 11.82 -3.26 6.65
C LEU A 165 12.63 -4.01 5.60
N LEU A 166 13.97 -3.93 5.68
CA LEU A 166 14.91 -4.48 4.70
C LEU A 166 15.55 -5.80 5.16
N SER A 167 15.44 -6.14 6.45
CA SER A 167 15.91 -7.43 6.96
C SER A 167 14.93 -8.56 6.63
N ARG A 168 15.46 -9.69 6.14
CA ARG A 168 14.68 -10.93 5.95
C ARG A 168 14.28 -11.58 7.28
N ASN A 169 15.02 -11.28 8.36
CA ASN A 169 14.77 -11.81 9.70
C ASN A 169 14.58 -10.66 10.69
N GLY A 170 13.53 -10.75 11.50
CA GLY A 170 13.31 -9.85 12.62
C GLY A 170 11.88 -9.91 13.13
N SER A 171 11.48 -11.03 13.73
CA SER A 171 10.42 -11.01 14.73
C SER A 171 10.96 -10.22 15.91
N THR A 172 10.82 -8.90 15.87
CA THR A 172 10.91 -8.07 17.07
C THR A 172 9.48 -7.67 17.35
N ASN A 173 8.76 -8.52 18.08
CA ASN A 173 7.50 -8.15 18.69
C ASN A 173 7.82 -7.08 19.76
N PRO A 174 7.52 -5.78 19.54
CA PRO A 174 7.82 -4.74 20.51
C PRO A 174 6.83 -4.76 21.69
N LEU A 175 5.82 -5.64 21.65
CA LEU A 175 4.73 -5.74 22.62
C LEU A 175 4.79 -7.04 23.45
N GLY A 176 5.92 -7.75 23.43
CA GLY A 176 6.11 -9.02 24.13
C GLY A 176 7.06 -8.95 25.32
N GLN A 177 6.94 -7.94 26.19
CA GLN A 177 7.46 -7.96 27.56
C GLN A 177 6.50 -7.22 28.49
N ALA A 178 5.47 -7.92 28.95
CA ALA A 178 4.74 -7.65 30.19
C ALA A 178 4.00 -8.94 30.55
N GLY A 179 4.47 -9.63 31.59
CA GLY A 179 3.89 -10.87 32.12
C GLY A 179 4.92 -11.97 32.24
#